data_AF-A0A9Q3F899-F1
#
_entry.id   AF-A0A9Q3F899-F1
#
_cell.length_a   1.000
_cell.length_b   1.000
_cell.length_c   1.000
_cell.angle_alpha   90.00
_cell.angle_beta   90.00
_cell.angle_gamma   90.00
#
_symmetry.space_group_name_H-M   'P 1'
#
loop_
_entity.id
_entity.type
_entity.pdbx_description
1 polymer ?
#
loop_
_entity_poly.entity_id
_entity_poly.type
_entity_poly.pdbx_seq_one_letter_code
_entity_poly.pdbx_strand_id
1 'polypeptide(L)'
;MKEELIETLFQYREAFDSDHEPLGAIKGHEMDIMLNVERPYPPLLRRPAYPASPRGREASDSHIDELVKMGVLRNVGHNEEV
;
A
#
# COMPACT_ATOMS: atom_id res chain seq x y z
N MET A 1 -20.01 33.46 0.10
CA MET A 1 -19.70 32.54 -1.01
C MET A 1 -18.25 32.05 -1.02
N LYS A 2 -17.21 32.90 -1.23
CA LYS A 2 -15.81 32.42 -1.20
C LYS A 2 -15.36 32.03 0.22
N GLU A 3 -15.74 32.81 1.22
CA GLU A 3 -15.41 32.54 2.63
C GLU A 3 -16.08 31.27 3.14
N GLU A 4 -17.38 31.09 2.88
CA GLU A 4 -18.12 29.86 3.21
C GLU A 4 -17.49 28.60 2.58
N LEU A 5 -17.01 28.70 1.34
CA LEU A 5 -16.33 27.58 0.69
C LEU A 5 -15.02 27.24 1.40
N ILE A 6 -14.23 28.24 1.77
CA ILE A 6 -12.96 28.04 2.49
C ILE A 6 -13.22 27.43 3.87
N GLU A 7 -14.23 27.92 4.60
CA GLU A 7 -14.62 27.36 5.89
C GLU A 7 -15.04 25.89 5.76
N THR A 8 -15.84 25.58 4.73
CA THR A 8 -16.29 24.20 4.47
C THR A 8 -15.10 23.28 4.16
N LEU A 9 -14.20 23.70 3.27
CA LEU A 9 -13.00 22.91 2.92
C LEU A 9 -12.08 22.73 4.13
N PHE A 10 -11.94 23.75 4.98
CA PHE A 10 -11.13 23.66 6.18
C PHE A 10 -11.75 22.73 7.24
N GLN A 11 -13.08 22.79 7.39
CA GLN A 11 -13.85 21.94 8.30
C GLN A 11 -13.74 20.46 7.91
N TYR A 12 -13.80 20.14 6.61
CA TYR A 12 -13.77 18.77 6.10
C TYR A 12 -12.42 18.38 5.52
N ARG A 13 -11.32 19.03 5.92
CA ARG A 13 -9.98 18.79 5.32
C ARG A 13 -9.54 17.32 5.36
N GLU A 14 -9.94 16.58 6.38
CA GLU A 14 -9.63 15.14 6.58
C GLU A 14 -10.43 14.23 5.63
N ALA A 15 -11.45 14.75 4.95
CA ALA A 15 -12.19 14.02 3.92
C ALA A 15 -11.51 14.06 2.55
N PHE A 16 -10.43 14.84 2.40
CA PHE A 16 -9.68 14.98 1.17
C PHE A 16 -8.33 14.29 1.28
N ASP A 17 -7.85 13.77 0.15
CA ASP A 17 -6.52 13.18 0.07
C ASP A 17 -5.45 14.27 0.30
N SER A 18 -4.46 13.95 1.14
CA SER A 18 -3.32 14.83 1.40
C SER A 18 -2.04 14.00 1.42
N ASP A 19 -0.91 14.65 1.10
CA ASP A 19 0.44 14.08 1.13
C ASP A 19 0.95 13.81 2.56
N HIS A 20 0.15 14.10 3.59
CA HIS A 20 0.53 13.99 5.00
C HIS A 20 -0.21 12.88 5.74
N GLU A 21 -1.30 12.35 5.19
CA GLU A 21 -2.08 11.30 5.83
C GLU A 21 -1.90 9.95 5.12
N PRO A 22 -1.66 8.86 5.85
CA PRO A 22 -1.48 7.55 5.24
C PRO A 22 -2.81 7.04 4.68
N LEU A 23 -2.80 6.55 3.43
CA LEU A 23 -3.92 5.93 2.72
C LEU A 23 -4.54 4.71 3.44
N GLY A 24 -3.96 4.27 4.56
CA GLY A 24 -4.40 3.14 5.38
C GLY A 24 -4.88 3.49 6.80
N ALA A 25 -5.23 4.75 7.09
CA ALA A 25 -5.71 5.14 8.43
C ALA A 25 -7.07 4.51 8.83
N ILE A 26 -7.78 3.88 7.88
CA ILE A 26 -9.06 3.24 8.13
C ILE A 26 -8.85 1.87 8.78
N LYS A 27 -9.15 1.79 10.07
CA LYS A 27 -9.04 0.57 10.89
C LYS A 27 -10.31 -0.29 10.74
N GLY A 28 -10.19 -1.61 10.83
CA GLY A 28 -11.34 -2.53 10.86
C GLY A 28 -11.76 -3.13 9.51
N HIS A 29 -10.93 -3.00 8.48
CA HIS A 29 -11.13 -3.62 7.16
C HIS A 29 -10.08 -4.70 6.86
N GLU A 30 -9.50 -5.31 7.91
CA GLU A 30 -8.57 -6.42 7.77
C GLU A 30 -9.30 -7.61 7.13
N MET A 31 -8.74 -8.13 6.05
CA MET A 31 -9.31 -9.25 5.29
C MET A 31 -8.51 -10.51 5.59
N ASP A 32 -9.20 -11.58 6.00
CA ASP A 32 -8.62 -12.92 6.07
C ASP A 32 -8.83 -13.62 4.71
N ILE A 33 -7.72 -13.88 4.01
CA ILE A 33 -7.73 -14.51 2.69
C ILE A 33 -7.16 -15.92 2.83
N MET A 34 -8.06 -16.91 2.85
CA MET A 34 -7.68 -18.32 2.90
C MET A 34 -7.51 -18.90 1.49
N LEU A 35 -6.41 -19.62 1.28
CA LEU A 35 -6.24 -20.43 0.07
C LEU A 35 -7.14 -21.66 0.14
N ASN A 36 -7.67 -22.07 -1.01
CA ASN A 36 -8.46 -23.30 -1.15
C ASN A 36 -7.57 -24.56 -1.29
N VAL A 37 -6.27 -24.45 -1.07
CA VAL A 37 -5.29 -25.53 -1.18
C VAL A 37 -4.33 -25.51 0.01
N GLU A 38 -3.91 -26.71 0.42
CA GLU A 38 -2.93 -26.88 1.50
C GLU A 38 -1.50 -27.02 0.94
N ARG A 39 -0.49 -26.89 1.82
CA ARG A 39 0.92 -27.08 1.45
C ARG A 39 1.14 -28.53 0.97
N PRO A 40 2.02 -28.78 -0.02
CA PRO A 40 2.93 -27.83 -0.66
C PRO A 40 2.22 -26.96 -1.72
N TYR A 41 2.48 -25.65 -1.65
CA TYR A 41 1.92 -24.69 -2.60
C TYR A 41 2.43 -24.91 -4.03
N PRO A 42 1.63 -24.56 -5.06
CA PRO A 42 2.04 -24.67 -6.45
C PRO A 42 3.38 -23.95 -6.72
N PRO A 43 4.30 -24.53 -7.52
CA PRO A 43 5.58 -23.90 -7.86
C PRO A 43 5.45 -22.50 -8.50
N LEU A 44 4.30 -22.22 -9.13
CA LEU A 44 3.95 -20.91 -9.68
C LEU A 44 4.02 -19.78 -8.65
N LEU A 45 3.72 -20.05 -7.37
CA LEU A 45 3.76 -19.05 -6.30
C LEU A 45 5.20 -18.75 -5.84
N ARG A 46 6.20 -19.53 -6.27
CA ARG A 46 7.61 -19.36 -5.91
C ARG A 46 8.45 -18.77 -7.04
N ARG A 47 7.81 -18.23 -8.08
CA ARG A 47 8.54 -17.65 -9.21
C ARG A 47 9.27 -16.38 -8.78
N PRO A 48 10.54 -16.20 -9.13
CA PRO A 48 11.22 -14.94 -8.90
C PRO A 48 10.53 -13.83 -9.69
N ALA A 49 10.62 -12.59 -9.20
CA ALA A 49 10.18 -11.43 -9.95
C ALA A 49 10.91 -11.37 -11.30
N TYR A 50 10.18 -10.98 -12.34
CA TYR A 50 10.77 -10.75 -13.66
C TYR A 50 11.80 -9.60 -13.58
N PRO A 51 12.89 -9.65 -14.36
CA PRO A 51 13.87 -8.59 -14.37
C PRO A 51 13.26 -7.29 -14.90
N ALA A 52 13.37 -6.22 -14.11
CA ALA A 52 13.00 -4.88 -14.53
C ALA A 52 14.18 -4.20 -15.27
N SER A 53 13.87 -3.29 -16.19
CA SER A 53 14.90 -2.43 -16.79
C SER A 53 15.46 -1.45 -15.73
N PRO A 54 16.69 -0.94 -15.87
CA PRO A 54 17.27 -0.01 -14.90
C PRO A 54 16.37 1.21 -14.62
N ARG A 55 15.86 1.83 -15.68
CA ARG A 55 14.94 2.98 -15.58
C ARG A 55 13.61 2.60 -14.91
N GLY A 56 13.09 1.41 -15.20
CA GLY A 56 11.86 0.91 -14.58
C GLY A 56 12.03 0.61 -13.10
N ARG A 57 13.20 0.10 -12.70
CA ARG A 57 13.55 -0.14 -11.30
C ARG A 57 13.64 1.17 -10.52
N GLU A 58 14.40 2.15 -11.02
CA GLU A 58 14.54 3.46 -10.37
C GLU A 58 13.19 4.16 -10.12
N ALA A 59 12.29 4.13 -11.11
CA ALA A 59 10.95 4.70 -10.95
C ALA A 59 10.11 3.91 -9.93
N SER A 60 10.21 2.58 -9.94
CA SER A 60 9.47 1.73 -9.00
C SER A 60 9.96 1.90 -7.57
N ASP A 61 11.27 2.03 -7.36
CA ASP A 61 11.88 2.18 -6.04
C ASP A 61 11.36 3.44 -5.34
N SER A 62 11.22 4.57 -6.06
CA SER A 62 10.64 5.80 -5.51
C SER A 62 9.21 5.61 -5.00
N HIS A 63 8.37 4.86 -5.73
CA HIS A 63 6.99 4.59 -5.31
C HIS A 63 6.90 3.57 -4.18
N ILE A 64 7.78 2.56 -4.20
CA ILE A 64 7.87 1.58 -3.11
C ILE A 64 8.24 2.28 -1.81
N ASP A 65 9.23 3.18 -1.84
CA ASP A 65 9.65 3.95 -0.66
C ASP A 65 8.51 4.80 -0.08
N GLU A 66 7.70 5.42 -0.94
CA GLU A 66 6.53 6.19 -0.54
C GLU A 66 5.48 5.29 0.14
N LEU A 67 5.14 4.16 -0.47
CA LEU A 67 4.17 3.21 0.08
C LEU A 67 4.65 2.59 1.41
N VAL A 68 5.95 2.39 1.59
CA VAL A 68 6.53 1.95 2.87
C VAL A 68 6.39 3.03 3.93
N LYS A 69 6.68 4.29 3.62
CA LYS A 69 6.50 5.43 4.55
C LYS A 69 5.05 5.61 4.97
N MET A 70 4.11 5.38 4.05
CA MET A 70 2.66 5.43 4.31
C MET A 70 2.14 4.21 5.10
N GLY A 71 2.99 3.21 5.36
CA GLY A 71 2.59 1.99 6.07
C GLY A 71 1.70 1.04 5.24
N VAL A 72 1.61 1.26 3.92
CA VAL A 72 0.86 0.41 2.99
C VAL A 72 1.66 -0.85 2.66
N LEU A 73 2.98 -0.71 2.48
CA LEU A 73 3.90 -1.82 2.29
C LEU A 73 4.78 -2.02 3.52
N ARG A 74 5.11 -3.29 3.81
CA ARG A 74 6.11 -3.66 4.82
C ARG A 74 7.01 -4.76 4.30
N ASN A 75 8.22 -4.83 4.83
CA ASN A 75 9.11 -5.95 4.56
C ASN A 75 8.62 -7.19 5.31
N VAL A 76 8.61 -8.34 4.64
CA VAL A 76 8.20 -9.63 5.19
C VAL A 76 9.39 -10.57 5.11
N GLY A 77 9.76 -11.15 6.26
CA GLY A 77 10.89 -12.06 6.33
C GLY A 77 10.65 -13.35 5.54
N HIS A 78 11.72 -13.97 5.02
CA HIS A 78 11.64 -15.21 4.24
C HIS A 78 10.96 -16.38 4.99
N ASN A 79 10.94 -16.32 6.32
CA ASN A 79 10.37 -17.34 7.21
C ASN A 79 9.19 -16.80 8.04
N GLU A 80 8.70 -15.59 7.74
CA GLU A 80 7.53 -15.05 8.43
C GLU A 80 6.28 -15.77 7.89
N GLU A 81 5.56 -16.46 8.77
CA GLU A 81 4.25 -16.99 8.42
C GLU A 81 3.26 -15.84 8.45
N VAL A 82 2.74 -15.49 7.27
CA VAL A 82 1.70 -14.49 7.05
C VAL A 82 0.38 -15.19 6.82
#